data_AF-A0A376KLB2-F1
#
_entry.id   AF-A0A376KLB2-F1
#
_cell.length_a   1.000
_cell.length_b   1.000
_cell.length_c   1.000
_cell.angle_alpha   90.00
_cell.angle_beta   90.00
_cell.angle_gamma   90.00
#
_symmetry.space_group_name_H-M   'P 1'
#
loop_
_entity.id
_entity.type
_entity.pdbx_description
1 polymer ?
#
loop_
_entity_poly.entity_id
_entity_poly.type
_entity_poly.pdbx_seq_one_letter_code
_entity_poly.pdbx_strand_id
1 'polypeptide(L)'
;MVPVAQETTANTVRLPYSFSRRFSLVAWCEASLEILHVHPLSLSVLQELQRGLNAPFTLRQIDGAEFEQRLNAVWQRDSSEARQLMEDLGSAEDFFTLAEELPETEDLLESDDDAPIIKLINAMLAEAIKEGASDIHIETFEKSLVIRFRVDGTLHEMLRPGRKLASLLVSRIKVMARLDIAEKRVPQDGRIALLLGGRAIDVRVSTMPSAWGERVVLRLLDKNQARLTLERLGLSQQLTAQLRQLLHKPHGIFLVTGPTGSGKSTTLYAGLQELNNHSRNILTVEDPIEYMIEGIGQTQVNTRVGMTFARGLRAILRQTRMW
;
A
#
# COMPACT_ATOMS: atom_id res chain seq x y z
N MET A 1 17.87 -7.63 -23.15
CA MET A 1 17.02 -8.49 -23.98
C MET A 1 15.89 -7.65 -24.59
N VAL A 2 15.28 -8.08 -25.70
CA VAL A 2 14.34 -7.28 -26.51
C VAL A 2 12.95 -7.24 -25.87
N PRO A 3 12.34 -6.07 -25.60
CA PRO A 3 10.93 -6.03 -25.27
C PRO A 3 10.12 -5.97 -26.55
N VAL A 4 9.38 -7.03 -26.83
CA VAL A 4 8.32 -7.03 -27.84
C VAL A 4 7.18 -6.18 -27.29
N ALA A 5 6.70 -5.20 -28.05
CA ALA A 5 5.47 -4.50 -27.70
C ALA A 5 4.33 -5.52 -27.56
N GLN A 6 3.80 -5.69 -26.36
CA GLN A 6 2.63 -6.55 -26.14
C GLN A 6 1.39 -5.83 -26.67
N GLU A 7 0.66 -6.47 -27.60
CA GLU A 7 -0.60 -5.96 -28.10
C GLU A 7 -1.68 -6.06 -27.02
N THR A 8 -2.35 -4.95 -26.71
CA THR A 8 -3.72 -4.98 -26.19
C THR A 8 -4.44 -3.66 -26.47
N THR A 9 -5.52 -3.78 -27.25
CA THR A 9 -6.63 -2.87 -27.60
C THR A 9 -6.52 -1.34 -27.36
N ALA A 10 -6.78 -0.59 -28.43
CA ALA A 10 -7.18 0.83 -28.56
C ALA A 10 -6.76 1.79 -27.42
N ASN A 11 -5.50 2.25 -27.46
CA ASN A 11 -4.99 3.59 -27.06
C ASN A 11 -3.70 3.65 -26.21
N THR A 12 -2.95 2.57 -26.00
CA THR A 12 -1.61 2.70 -25.38
C THR A 12 -0.67 1.59 -25.82
N VAL A 13 0.32 1.90 -26.66
CA VAL A 13 1.47 1.01 -26.86
C VAL A 13 2.34 1.11 -25.62
N ARG A 14 2.67 -0.03 -24.99
CA ARG A 14 3.41 -0.05 -23.72
C ARG A 14 4.90 -0.31 -23.97
N LEU A 15 5.73 0.56 -23.42
CA LEU A 15 7.18 0.34 -23.28
C LEU A 15 7.46 -0.19 -21.87
N PRO A 16 8.53 -0.98 -21.66
CA PRO A 16 8.90 -1.45 -20.33
C PRO A 16 9.05 -0.29 -19.35
N TYR A 17 8.63 -0.51 -18.10
CA TYR A 17 8.68 0.53 -17.07
C TYR A 17 10.11 1.00 -16.82
N SER A 18 11.03 0.05 -16.74
CA SER A 18 12.47 0.28 -16.54
C SER A 18 13.05 1.14 -17.68
N PHE A 19 12.70 0.84 -18.93
CA PHE A 19 13.11 1.59 -20.11
C PHE A 19 12.53 3.01 -20.10
N SER A 20 11.22 3.13 -19.83
CA SER A 20 10.50 4.41 -19.76
C SER A 20 11.07 5.33 -18.68
N ARG A 21 11.39 4.79 -17.50
CA ARG A 21 12.03 5.52 -16.40
C ARG A 21 13.47 5.91 -16.72
N ARG A 22 14.27 4.96 -17.21
CA ARG A 22 15.70 5.19 -17.51
C ARG A 22 15.91 6.32 -18.52
N PHE A 23 15.06 6.38 -19.55
CA PHE A 23 15.18 7.37 -20.61
C PHE A 23 14.17 8.52 -20.51
N SER A 24 13.37 8.55 -19.43
CA SER A 24 12.33 9.56 -19.19
C SER A 24 11.44 9.79 -20.42
N LEU A 25 10.88 8.68 -20.92
CA LEU A 25 10.01 8.66 -22.09
C LEU A 25 8.82 7.71 -21.90
N VAL A 26 7.73 7.94 -22.62
CA VAL A 26 6.53 7.09 -22.61
C VAL A 26 5.89 7.08 -24.00
N ALA A 27 5.41 5.91 -24.43
CA ALA A 27 4.64 5.79 -25.67
C ALA A 27 3.17 6.11 -25.40
N TRP A 28 2.56 6.89 -26.29
CA TRP A 28 1.19 7.36 -26.19
C TRP A 28 0.49 7.27 -27.54
N CYS A 29 -0.77 6.82 -27.58
CA CYS A 29 -1.51 6.64 -28.83
C CYS A 29 -2.95 7.12 -28.66
N GLU A 30 -3.26 8.30 -29.19
CA GLU A 30 -4.64 8.81 -29.29
C GLU A 30 -5.16 8.72 -30.73
N ALA A 31 -4.40 9.23 -31.71
CA ALA A 31 -4.70 9.13 -33.14
C ALA A 31 -3.50 8.61 -33.96
N SER A 32 -2.28 8.91 -33.52
CA SER A 32 -1.01 8.39 -34.02
C SER A 32 -0.08 8.09 -32.86
N LEU A 33 0.91 7.22 -33.08
CA LEU A 33 1.89 6.86 -32.05
C LEU A 33 2.86 8.02 -31.80
N GLU A 34 2.88 8.52 -30.58
CA GLU A 34 3.80 9.55 -30.11
C GLU A 34 4.72 8.98 -29.02
N ILE A 35 6.00 9.35 -29.04
CA ILE A 35 6.92 9.14 -27.94
C ILE A 35 7.10 10.46 -27.21
N LEU A 36 6.49 10.54 -26.04
CA LEU A 36 6.60 11.69 -25.15
C LEU A 36 7.91 11.55 -24.36
N HIS A 37 8.78 12.57 -24.37
CA HIS A 37 10.08 12.50 -23.72
C HIS A 37 10.44 13.78 -22.97
N VAL A 38 11.18 13.68 -21.87
CA VAL A 38 11.59 14.84 -21.06
C VAL A 38 12.88 15.47 -21.59
N HIS A 39 13.83 14.63 -21.98
CA HIS A 39 15.16 15.02 -22.45
C HIS A 39 15.39 14.57 -23.90
N PRO A 40 16.32 15.21 -24.65
CA PRO A 40 16.69 14.76 -25.98
C PRO A 40 17.14 13.29 -25.99
N LEU A 41 16.60 12.49 -26.91
CA LEU A 41 16.88 11.07 -27.00
C LEU A 41 18.12 10.81 -27.87
N SER A 42 19.02 9.94 -27.41
CA SER A 42 20.16 9.50 -28.20
C SER A 42 19.73 8.60 -29.36
N LEU A 43 20.53 8.55 -30.43
CA LEU A 43 20.24 7.77 -31.63
C LEU A 43 20.07 6.26 -31.35
N SER A 44 20.79 5.71 -30.37
CA SER A 44 20.63 4.32 -29.93
C SER A 44 19.25 4.03 -29.33
N VAL A 45 18.70 4.97 -28.54
CA VAL A 45 17.36 4.86 -27.95
C VAL A 45 16.29 4.94 -29.03
N LEU A 46 16.47 5.82 -30.04
CA LEU A 46 15.56 5.94 -31.17
C LEU A 46 15.55 4.67 -32.04
N GLN A 47 16.72 4.09 -32.29
CA GLN A 47 16.83 2.80 -32.99
C GLN A 47 16.13 1.68 -32.22
N GLU A 48 16.28 1.65 -30.90
CA GLU A 48 15.64 0.65 -30.05
C GLU A 48 14.11 0.79 -30.02
N LEU A 49 13.61 2.02 -29.95
CA LEU A 49 12.18 2.33 -30.09
C LEU A 49 11.64 1.88 -31.45
N GLN A 50 12.35 2.19 -32.53
CA GLN A 50 11.97 1.80 -33.90
C GLN A 50 11.94 0.28 -34.06
N ARG A 51 12.89 -0.42 -33.45
CA ARG A 51 12.99 -1.88 -33.46
C ARG A 51 11.85 -2.53 -32.66
N GLY A 52 11.49 -1.97 -31.50
CA GLY A 52 10.47 -2.54 -30.61
C GLY A 52 9.03 -2.22 -31.00
N LEU A 53 8.77 -1.03 -31.54
CA LEU A 53 7.40 -0.55 -31.84
C LEU A 53 6.90 -0.99 -33.23
N ASN A 54 7.83 -1.27 -34.16
CA ASN A 54 7.54 -1.68 -35.53
C ASN A 54 6.49 -0.80 -36.26
N ALA A 55 6.42 0.48 -35.89
CA ALA A 55 5.47 1.47 -36.41
C ALA A 55 6.14 2.85 -36.45
N PRO A 56 5.78 3.73 -37.41
CA PRO A 56 6.24 5.10 -37.40
C PRO A 56 5.67 5.83 -36.18
N PHE A 57 6.51 6.64 -35.54
CA PHE A 57 6.12 7.48 -34.41
C PHE A 57 6.69 8.88 -34.55
N THR A 58 6.03 9.84 -33.90
CA THR A 58 6.55 11.20 -33.74
C THR A 58 7.13 11.38 -32.34
N LEU A 59 8.05 12.33 -32.20
CA LEU A 59 8.63 12.70 -30.90
C LEU A 59 7.98 13.98 -30.42
N ARG A 60 7.60 14.01 -29.14
CA ARG A 60 7.08 15.21 -28.48
C ARG A 60 7.77 15.40 -27.15
N GLN A 61 8.37 16.57 -26.97
CA GLN A 61 8.96 16.91 -25.68
C GLN A 61 7.87 17.34 -24.69
N ILE A 62 7.92 16.79 -23.48
CA ILE A 62 7.04 17.11 -22.36
C ILE A 62 7.86 17.47 -21.11
N ASP A 63 7.21 18.06 -20.11
CA ASP A 63 7.88 18.32 -18.83
C ASP A 63 7.84 17.09 -17.89
N GLY A 64 8.59 17.16 -16.78
CA GLY A 64 8.67 16.07 -15.82
C GLY A 64 7.34 15.78 -15.10
N ALA A 65 6.48 16.80 -14.90
CA ALA A 65 5.21 16.61 -14.22
C ALA A 65 4.20 15.87 -15.11
N GLU A 66 4.13 16.25 -16.39
CA GLU A 66 3.34 15.55 -17.39
C GLU A 66 3.88 14.13 -17.61
N PHE A 67 5.21 13.93 -17.60
CA PHE A 67 5.80 12.59 -17.72
C PHE A 67 5.33 11.67 -16.58
N GLU A 68 5.42 12.12 -15.32
CA GLU A 68 4.91 11.35 -14.18
C GLU A 68 3.42 11.06 -14.31
N GLN A 69 2.62 12.03 -14.74
CA GLN A 69 1.19 11.84 -14.92
C GLN A 69 0.88 10.79 -16.00
N ARG A 70 1.54 10.88 -17.17
CA ARG A 70 1.33 9.98 -18.31
C ARG A 70 1.84 8.58 -18.01
N LEU A 71 3.02 8.46 -17.42
CA LEU A 71 3.58 7.18 -16.98
C LEU A 71 2.64 6.51 -15.97
N ASN A 72 2.16 7.26 -14.98
CA ASN A 72 1.18 6.74 -14.04
C ASN A 72 -0.13 6.34 -14.74
N ALA A 73 -0.63 7.10 -15.73
CA ALA A 73 -1.86 6.76 -16.44
C ALA A 73 -1.74 5.46 -17.27
N VAL A 74 -0.60 5.25 -17.96
CA VAL A 74 -0.32 4.02 -18.72
C VAL A 74 -0.29 2.80 -17.80
N TRP A 75 0.27 2.95 -16.60
CA TRP A 75 0.46 1.84 -15.65
C TRP A 75 -0.63 1.70 -14.58
N GLN A 76 -1.47 2.71 -14.34
CA GLN A 76 -2.61 2.64 -13.40
C GLN A 76 -3.75 1.76 -13.92
N ARG A 77 -3.83 1.53 -15.24
CA ARG A 77 -4.84 0.65 -15.84
C ARG A 77 -4.64 -0.84 -15.51
N ASP A 78 -3.54 -1.25 -14.88
CA ASP A 78 -3.41 -2.59 -14.27
C ASP A 78 -4.24 -2.77 -13.00
N SER A 79 -4.83 -1.72 -12.45
CA SER A 79 -5.82 -1.89 -11.38
C SER A 79 -7.10 -2.61 -11.85
N SER A 80 -7.37 -2.66 -13.16
CA SER A 80 -8.45 -3.49 -13.71
C SER A 80 -8.04 -4.95 -13.94
N GLU A 81 -6.79 -5.24 -14.32
CA GLU A 81 -6.30 -6.63 -14.37
C GLU A 81 -6.16 -7.22 -12.96
N ALA A 82 -5.74 -6.43 -11.97
CA ALA A 82 -5.79 -6.82 -10.56
C ALA A 82 -7.23 -7.09 -10.09
N ARG A 83 -8.23 -6.37 -10.63
CA ARG A 83 -9.66 -6.61 -10.34
C ARG A 83 -10.17 -7.89 -10.99
N GLN A 84 -9.76 -8.16 -12.23
CA GLN A 84 -10.26 -9.27 -13.04
C GLN A 84 -9.57 -10.60 -12.66
N LEU A 85 -8.30 -10.58 -12.26
CA LEU A 85 -7.60 -11.74 -11.68
C LEU A 85 -8.10 -12.07 -10.26
N MET A 86 -8.68 -11.11 -9.54
CA MET A 86 -9.20 -11.34 -8.17
C MET A 86 -10.56 -12.04 -8.12
N GLU A 87 -11.32 -12.05 -9.22
CA GLU A 87 -12.53 -12.89 -9.33
C GLU A 87 -12.16 -14.38 -9.54
N ASP A 88 -10.97 -14.67 -10.07
CA ASP A 88 -10.49 -16.05 -10.29
C ASP A 88 -9.64 -16.63 -9.14
N LEU A 89 -8.96 -15.81 -8.32
CA LEU A 89 -8.04 -16.25 -7.25
C LEU A 89 -8.74 -16.57 -5.91
N GLY A 90 -9.89 -17.23 -5.96
CA GLY A 90 -10.76 -17.48 -4.81
C GLY A 90 -10.28 -18.55 -3.82
N SER A 91 -9.12 -19.19 -4.01
CA SER A 91 -8.67 -20.31 -3.18
C SER A 91 -7.30 -20.09 -2.53
N ALA A 92 -7.12 -20.61 -1.31
CA ALA A 92 -5.79 -20.65 -0.67
C ALA A 92 -4.81 -21.53 -1.45
N GLU A 93 -5.34 -22.53 -2.18
CA GLU A 93 -4.54 -23.43 -3.01
C GLU A 93 -3.74 -22.64 -4.05
N ASP A 94 -4.29 -21.56 -4.61
CA ASP A 94 -3.61 -20.72 -5.61
C ASP A 94 -2.36 -20.01 -5.05
N PHE A 95 -2.34 -19.60 -3.78
CA PHE A 95 -1.18 -18.89 -3.22
C PHE A 95 0.05 -19.81 -3.07
N PHE A 96 -0.18 -21.03 -2.56
CA PHE A 96 0.90 -21.99 -2.36
C PHE A 96 1.39 -22.57 -3.70
N THR A 97 0.48 -22.87 -4.64
CA THR A 97 0.86 -23.37 -5.97
C THR A 97 1.62 -22.32 -6.77
N LEU A 98 1.18 -21.06 -6.80
CA LEU A 98 1.89 -19.97 -7.48
C LEU A 98 3.31 -19.79 -6.96
N ALA A 99 3.54 -20.01 -5.66
CA ALA A 99 4.88 -19.91 -5.09
C ALA A 99 5.82 -21.05 -5.53
N GLU A 100 5.28 -22.25 -5.74
CA GLU A 100 6.03 -23.43 -6.19
C GLU A 100 6.28 -23.42 -7.72
N GLU A 101 5.36 -22.83 -8.49
CA GLU A 101 5.45 -22.75 -9.96
C GLU A 101 6.43 -21.67 -10.46
N LEU A 102 6.87 -20.76 -9.59
CA LEU A 102 7.81 -19.71 -9.96
C LEU A 102 9.21 -20.30 -10.27
N PRO A 103 9.76 -20.12 -11.48
CA PRO A 103 11.06 -20.66 -11.84
C PRO A 103 12.17 -20.16 -10.90
N GLU A 104 13.04 -21.06 -10.46
CA GLU A 104 14.23 -20.71 -9.67
C GLU A 104 15.37 -20.06 -10.50
N THR A 105 15.18 -19.87 -11.80
CA THR A 105 16.23 -19.44 -12.75
C THR A 105 16.42 -17.92 -12.78
N GLU A 106 17.65 -17.49 -13.11
CA GLU A 106 18.08 -16.08 -13.15
C GLU A 106 17.36 -15.21 -14.20
N ASP A 107 16.64 -15.81 -15.15
CA ASP A 107 16.04 -15.11 -16.29
C ASP A 107 14.86 -14.19 -15.94
N LEU A 108 14.31 -14.29 -14.72
CA LEU A 108 13.20 -13.42 -14.28
C LEU A 108 13.61 -11.96 -14.01
N LEU A 109 14.92 -11.70 -13.91
CA LEU A 109 15.45 -10.32 -13.86
C LEU A 109 15.57 -9.69 -15.26
N GLU A 110 15.52 -10.51 -16.32
CA GLU A 110 15.64 -10.06 -17.72
C GLU A 110 14.33 -10.16 -18.52
N SER A 111 13.36 -10.95 -18.03
CA SER A 111 12.00 -10.97 -18.56
C SER A 111 11.19 -9.80 -18.00
N ASP A 112 10.70 -8.91 -18.87
CA ASP A 112 9.77 -7.80 -18.55
C ASP A 112 8.39 -8.26 -18.04
N ASP A 113 8.21 -9.54 -17.70
CA ASP A 113 6.94 -10.11 -17.30
C ASP A 113 6.81 -10.13 -15.77
N ASP A 114 6.48 -8.97 -15.19
CA ASP A 114 6.15 -8.79 -13.77
C ASP A 114 4.94 -9.64 -13.33
N ALA A 115 4.18 -10.22 -14.28
CA ALA A 115 2.88 -10.86 -14.02
C ALA A 115 2.91 -11.96 -12.95
N PRO A 116 3.89 -12.89 -12.89
CA PRO A 116 3.92 -13.92 -11.87
C PRO A 116 4.16 -13.35 -10.46
N ILE A 117 5.02 -12.33 -10.33
CA ILE A 117 5.31 -11.68 -9.04
C ILE A 117 4.11 -10.85 -8.58
N ILE A 118 3.43 -10.17 -9.50
CA ILE A 118 2.18 -9.46 -9.22
C ILE A 118 1.12 -10.43 -8.68
N LYS A 119 0.93 -11.58 -9.36
CA LYS A 119 -0.02 -12.61 -8.93
C LYS A 119 0.31 -13.12 -7.55
N LEU A 120 1.58 -13.45 -7.28
CA LEU A 120 2.01 -13.91 -5.96
C LEU A 120 1.74 -12.88 -4.86
N ILE A 121 2.04 -11.60 -5.09
CA ILE A 121 1.77 -10.54 -4.10
C ILE A 121 0.26 -10.36 -3.87
N ASN A 122 -0.54 -10.38 -4.93
CA ASN A 122 -2.00 -10.25 -4.81
C ASN A 122 -2.60 -11.45 -4.06
N ALA A 123 -2.15 -12.67 -4.38
CA ALA A 123 -2.56 -13.88 -3.68
C ALA A 123 -2.12 -13.86 -2.20
N MET A 124 -0.89 -13.44 -1.91
CA MET A 124 -0.39 -13.25 -0.54
C MET A 124 -1.25 -12.28 0.26
N LEU A 125 -1.64 -11.15 -0.34
CA LEU A 125 -2.50 -10.16 0.30
C LEU A 125 -3.91 -10.69 0.53
N ALA A 126 -4.48 -11.39 -0.45
CA ALA A 126 -5.79 -12.02 -0.33
C ALA A 126 -5.81 -13.07 0.79
N GLU A 127 -4.79 -13.94 0.85
CA GLU A 127 -4.67 -14.96 1.88
C GLU A 127 -4.49 -14.33 3.26
N ALA A 128 -3.67 -13.28 3.39
CA ALA A 128 -3.51 -12.56 4.64
C ALA A 128 -4.82 -11.95 5.15
N ILE A 129 -5.68 -11.44 4.27
CA ILE A 129 -7.00 -10.90 4.63
C ILE A 129 -7.94 -12.02 5.06
N LYS A 130 -7.94 -13.13 4.32
CA LYS A 130 -8.76 -14.30 4.62
C LYS A 130 -8.43 -14.89 5.98
N GLU A 131 -7.14 -14.99 6.31
CA GLU A 131 -6.62 -15.45 7.62
C GLU A 131 -6.77 -14.38 8.73
N GLY A 132 -7.23 -13.17 8.42
CA GLY A 132 -7.40 -12.10 9.40
C GLY A 132 -6.06 -11.54 9.92
N ALA A 133 -5.00 -11.60 9.14
CA ALA A 133 -3.69 -11.12 9.51
C ALA A 133 -3.65 -9.58 9.65
N SER A 134 -2.97 -9.12 10.70
CA SER A 134 -2.71 -7.70 10.99
C SER A 134 -1.46 -7.16 10.28
N ASP A 135 -0.43 -7.98 10.17
CA ASP A 135 0.83 -7.65 9.47
C ASP A 135 1.28 -8.84 8.61
N ILE A 136 1.86 -8.56 7.45
CA ILE A 136 2.64 -9.49 6.63
C ILE A 136 4.11 -9.11 6.77
N HIS A 137 4.94 -10.08 7.09
CA HIS A 137 6.39 -9.94 7.24
C HIS A 137 7.09 -10.71 6.12
N ILE A 138 7.96 -10.03 5.37
CA ILE A 138 8.80 -10.62 4.32
C ILE A 138 10.25 -10.42 4.74
N GLU A 139 10.93 -11.53 5.01
CA GLU A 139 12.22 -11.54 5.70
C GLU A 139 13.26 -12.35 4.93
N THR A 140 14.34 -11.68 4.56
CA THR A 140 15.47 -12.31 3.87
C THR A 140 16.57 -12.66 4.88
N PHE A 141 16.97 -13.94 4.91
CA PHE A 141 18.08 -14.46 5.73
C PHE A 141 19.30 -14.73 4.88
N GLU A 142 20.25 -15.59 5.27
CA GLU A 142 21.44 -15.90 4.44
C GLU A 142 21.11 -16.86 3.29
N LYS A 143 20.25 -17.85 3.53
CA LYS A 143 19.95 -18.94 2.58
C LYS A 143 18.47 -19.07 2.22
N SER A 144 17.61 -18.31 2.89
CA SER A 144 16.16 -18.43 2.74
C SER A 144 15.48 -17.07 2.71
N LEU A 145 14.32 -17.04 2.08
CA LEU A 145 13.30 -16.02 2.22
C LEU A 145 12.16 -16.62 3.05
N VAL A 146 11.60 -15.86 3.98
CA VAL A 146 10.50 -16.31 4.85
C VAL A 146 9.39 -15.27 4.81
N ILE A 147 8.17 -15.73 4.58
CA ILE A 147 6.95 -14.92 4.66
C ILE A 147 6.15 -15.37 5.88
N ARG A 148 5.83 -14.44 6.77
CA ARG A 148 5.07 -14.70 8.00
C ARG A 148 3.89 -13.76 8.13
N PHE A 149 2.78 -14.24 8.64
CA PHE A 149 1.62 -13.42 8.98
C PHE A 149 1.52 -13.23 10.49
N ARG A 150 1.11 -12.04 10.92
CA ARG A 150 0.71 -11.81 12.30
C ARG A 150 -0.80 -11.95 12.43
N VAL A 151 -1.26 -13.10 12.94
CA VAL A 151 -2.68 -13.37 13.22
C VAL A 151 -2.86 -13.35 14.74
N ASP A 152 -3.82 -12.57 15.22
CA ASP A 152 -4.12 -12.42 16.65
C ASP A 152 -2.88 -12.13 17.53
N GLY A 153 -1.96 -11.32 17.00
CA GLY A 153 -0.73 -10.92 17.68
C GLY A 153 0.44 -11.91 17.57
N THR A 154 0.20 -13.14 17.11
CA THR A 154 1.21 -14.20 16.98
C THR A 154 1.73 -14.30 15.55
N LEU A 155 3.04 -14.55 15.38
CA LEU A 155 3.64 -14.72 14.06
C LEU A 155 3.57 -16.18 13.62
N HIS A 156 2.96 -16.41 12.47
CA HIS A 156 2.85 -17.70 11.81
C HIS A 156 3.65 -17.68 10.53
N GLU A 157 4.50 -18.68 10.34
CA GLU A 157 5.20 -18.87 9.06
C GLU A 157 4.25 -19.46 8.04
N MET A 158 4.09 -18.77 6.92
CA MET A 158 3.18 -19.18 5.86
C MET A 158 3.94 -19.89 4.74
N LEU A 159 5.07 -19.31 4.32
CA LEU A 159 5.78 -19.74 3.13
C LEU A 159 7.28 -19.50 3.26
N ARG A 160 8.07 -20.40 2.65
CA ARG A 160 9.51 -20.24 2.43
C ARG A 160 9.85 -20.29 0.94
N PRO A 161 9.62 -19.20 0.20
CA PRO A 161 9.94 -19.18 -1.23
C PRO A 161 11.45 -19.26 -1.47
N GLY A 162 11.82 -19.58 -2.71
CA GLY A 162 13.21 -19.50 -3.16
C GLY A 162 13.82 -18.13 -2.87
N ARG A 163 15.03 -18.11 -2.30
CA ARG A 163 15.74 -16.88 -1.88
C ARG A 163 15.76 -15.79 -2.97
N LYS A 164 15.88 -16.20 -4.23
CA LYS A 164 16.00 -15.30 -5.39
C LYS A 164 14.78 -14.39 -5.57
N LEU A 165 13.60 -14.83 -5.10
CA LEU A 165 12.37 -14.02 -5.16
C LEU A 165 12.42 -12.78 -4.25
N ALA A 166 13.36 -12.73 -3.29
CA ALA A 166 13.43 -11.63 -2.32
C ALA A 166 13.57 -10.26 -3.00
N SER A 167 14.49 -10.11 -3.96
CA SER A 167 14.68 -8.83 -4.66
C SER A 167 13.50 -8.44 -5.53
N LEU A 168 12.83 -9.42 -6.14
CA LEU A 168 11.67 -9.20 -7.00
C LEU A 168 10.46 -8.73 -6.18
N LEU A 169 10.18 -9.40 -5.05
CA LEU A 169 9.12 -9.01 -4.13
C LEU A 169 9.33 -7.61 -3.56
N VAL A 170 10.55 -7.32 -3.08
CA VAL A 170 10.88 -5.99 -2.54
C VAL A 170 10.71 -4.91 -3.60
N SER A 171 11.25 -5.13 -4.81
CA SER A 171 11.13 -4.20 -5.92
C SER A 171 9.67 -3.91 -6.27
N ARG A 172 8.86 -4.96 -6.42
CA ARG A 172 7.45 -4.81 -6.79
C ARG A 172 6.63 -4.12 -5.70
N ILE A 173 6.88 -4.44 -4.43
CA ILE A 173 6.22 -3.75 -3.31
C ILE A 173 6.61 -2.27 -3.28
N LYS A 174 7.90 -1.94 -3.52
CA LYS A 174 8.35 -0.55 -3.61
C LYS A 174 7.65 0.22 -4.73
N VAL A 175 7.47 -0.39 -5.90
CA VAL A 175 6.68 0.19 -7.01
C VAL A 175 5.26 0.49 -6.55
N MET A 176 4.56 -0.49 -5.96
CA MET A 176 3.18 -0.33 -5.51
C MET A 176 3.03 0.80 -4.46
N ALA A 177 4.02 0.93 -3.58
CA ALA A 177 4.05 1.93 -2.50
C ALA A 177 4.68 3.28 -2.88
N ARG A 178 5.09 3.45 -4.15
CA ARG A 178 5.78 4.66 -4.68
C ARG A 178 7.08 4.98 -3.94
N LEU A 179 7.85 3.95 -3.62
CA LEU A 179 9.16 4.04 -2.96
C LEU A 179 10.30 3.98 -3.97
N ASP A 180 11.49 4.43 -3.55
CA ASP A 180 12.69 4.38 -4.39
C ASP A 180 13.27 2.95 -4.42
N ILE A 181 13.23 2.33 -5.61
CA ILE A 181 13.70 0.97 -5.87
C ILE A 181 15.23 0.89 -5.85
N ALA A 182 15.90 1.96 -6.29
CA ALA A 182 17.35 2.02 -6.38
C ALA A 182 17.99 2.19 -4.99
N GLU A 183 17.32 2.93 -4.10
CA GLU A 183 17.78 3.11 -2.73
C GLU A 183 17.41 1.90 -1.86
N LYS A 184 18.41 1.29 -1.22
CA LYS A 184 18.28 0.07 -0.39
C LYS A 184 18.96 0.19 0.97
N ARG A 185 19.58 1.34 1.25
CA ARG A 185 20.47 1.56 2.42
C ARG A 185 19.81 2.35 3.54
N VAL A 186 18.62 2.91 3.30
CA VAL A 186 17.84 3.64 4.30
C VAL A 186 16.43 3.05 4.41
N PRO A 187 15.79 3.12 5.59
CA PRO A 187 14.39 2.76 5.72
C PRO A 187 13.50 3.63 4.84
N GLN A 188 12.42 3.05 4.30
CA GLN A 188 11.43 3.78 3.52
C GLN A 188 10.02 3.33 3.91
N ASP A 189 9.10 4.30 3.99
CA ASP A 189 7.71 4.09 4.40
C ASP A 189 6.77 4.61 3.31
N GLY A 190 5.74 3.83 2.99
CA GLY A 190 4.77 4.11 1.94
C GLY A 190 3.38 3.61 2.28
N ARG A 191 2.43 3.84 1.38
CA ARG A 191 1.06 3.36 1.49
C ARG A 191 0.56 2.82 0.16
N ILE A 192 -0.25 1.77 0.22
CA ILE A 192 -0.94 1.18 -0.92
C ILE A 192 -2.43 1.16 -0.60
N ALA A 193 -3.25 1.72 -1.47
CA ALA A 193 -4.71 1.59 -1.37
C ALA A 193 -5.16 0.42 -2.25
N LEU A 194 -5.81 -0.58 -1.64
CA LEU A 194 -6.29 -1.78 -2.31
C LEU A 194 -7.80 -1.90 -2.18
N LEU A 195 -8.43 -2.47 -3.20
CA LEU A 195 -9.82 -2.91 -3.15
C LEU A 195 -9.84 -4.42 -3.38
N LEU A 196 -10.05 -5.19 -2.31
CA LEU A 196 -9.99 -6.65 -2.31
C LEU A 196 -11.34 -7.20 -1.84
N GLY A 197 -12.03 -7.99 -2.68
CA GLY A 197 -13.34 -8.57 -2.34
C GLY A 197 -14.40 -7.53 -1.92
N GLY A 198 -14.38 -6.35 -2.53
CA GLY A 198 -15.25 -5.22 -2.17
C GLY A 198 -14.87 -4.47 -0.89
N ARG A 199 -13.79 -4.86 -0.20
CA ARG A 199 -13.26 -4.18 0.99
C ARG A 199 -12.14 -3.23 0.60
N ALA A 200 -12.24 -1.98 1.05
CA ALA A 200 -11.20 -0.98 0.88
C ALA A 200 -10.16 -1.15 1.99
N ILE A 201 -8.94 -1.53 1.63
CA ILE A 201 -7.84 -1.81 2.56
C ILE A 201 -6.73 -0.80 2.32
N ASP A 202 -6.30 -0.14 3.39
CA ASP A 202 -5.10 0.69 3.39
C ASP A 202 -3.94 -0.18 3.88
N VAL A 203 -2.91 -0.36 3.07
CA VAL A 203 -1.72 -1.10 3.45
C VAL A 203 -0.60 -0.12 3.71
N ARG A 204 -0.09 -0.09 4.94
CA ARG A 204 1.15 0.65 5.25
C ARG A 204 2.34 -0.24 4.99
N VAL A 205 3.29 0.27 4.22
CA VAL A 205 4.48 -0.44 3.81
C VAL A 205 5.68 0.18 4.51
N SER A 206 6.50 -0.64 5.14
CA SER A 206 7.80 -0.23 5.66
C SER A 206 8.87 -1.18 5.13
N THR A 207 9.93 -0.62 4.58
CA THR A 207 11.13 -1.33 4.11
C THR A 207 12.30 -0.92 4.97
N MET A 208 13.13 -1.88 5.38
CA MET A 208 14.29 -1.62 6.22
C MET A 208 15.50 -2.42 5.74
N PRO A 209 16.69 -1.79 5.60
CA PRO A 209 17.92 -2.49 5.29
C PRO A 209 18.25 -3.54 6.36
N SER A 210 18.78 -4.68 5.91
CA SER A 210 19.19 -5.81 6.74
C SER A 210 20.49 -6.40 6.19
N ALA A 211 21.11 -7.33 6.94
CA ALA A 211 22.37 -7.96 6.56
C ALA A 211 22.32 -8.68 5.20
N TRP A 212 21.14 -9.17 4.81
CA TRP A 212 20.96 -10.02 3.63
C TRP A 212 19.98 -9.44 2.59
N GLY A 213 19.81 -8.13 2.56
CA GLY A 213 18.87 -7.43 1.68
C GLY A 213 17.94 -6.54 2.48
N GLU A 214 16.70 -6.39 2.03
CA GLU A 214 15.69 -5.59 2.74
C GLU A 214 14.69 -6.50 3.45
N ARG A 215 14.16 -5.99 4.55
CA ARG A 215 13.01 -6.56 5.25
C ARG A 215 11.81 -5.68 4.94
N VAL A 216 10.67 -6.32 4.67
CA VAL A 216 9.43 -5.61 4.36
C VAL A 216 8.36 -6.01 5.37
N VAL A 217 7.63 -5.01 5.86
CA VAL A 217 6.43 -5.21 6.68
C VAL A 217 5.28 -4.49 6.00
N LEU A 218 4.20 -5.22 5.78
CA LEU A 218 2.93 -4.70 5.26
C LEU A 218 1.91 -4.77 6.39
N ARG A 219 1.46 -3.62 6.89
CA ARG A 219 0.38 -3.56 7.87
C ARG A 219 -0.95 -3.37 7.15
N LEU A 220 -1.87 -4.30 7.35
CA LEU A 220 -3.18 -4.29 6.71
C LEU A 220 -4.17 -3.52 7.60
N LEU A 221 -4.73 -2.43 7.10
CA LEU A 221 -5.72 -1.62 7.81
C LEU A 221 -7.04 -1.65 7.03
N ASP A 222 -8.03 -2.35 7.56
CA ASP A 222 -9.37 -2.38 6.99
C ASP A 222 -10.09 -1.05 7.30
N LYS A 223 -10.40 -0.27 6.26
CA LYS A 223 -11.11 1.01 6.42
C LYS A 223 -12.53 0.81 6.95
N ASN A 224 -13.12 -0.38 6.79
CA ASN A 224 -14.45 -0.68 7.33
C ASN A 224 -14.45 -0.87 8.86
N GLN A 225 -13.29 -1.08 9.50
CA GLN A 225 -13.19 -1.00 10.97
C GLN A 225 -13.51 0.43 11.47
N ALA A 226 -13.52 1.45 10.61
CA ALA A 226 -14.01 2.78 10.98
C ALA A 226 -15.52 2.83 11.28
N ARG A 227 -16.27 1.72 11.29
CA ARG A 227 -17.67 1.63 11.76
C ARG A 227 -17.85 0.72 12.97
N LEU A 228 -16.88 0.71 13.88
CA LEU A 228 -16.94 -0.05 15.12
C LEU A 228 -17.89 0.64 16.12
N THR A 229 -18.94 -0.08 16.53
CA THR A 229 -19.83 0.33 17.62
C THR A 229 -19.39 -0.31 18.94
N LEU A 230 -19.83 0.23 20.08
CA LEU A 230 -19.50 -0.33 21.39
C LEU A 230 -19.96 -1.80 21.55
N GLU A 231 -21.07 -2.18 20.91
CA GLU A 231 -21.62 -3.54 20.92
C GLU A 231 -20.69 -4.55 20.24
N ARG A 232 -19.90 -4.10 19.26
CA ARG A 232 -18.99 -4.96 18.49
C ARG A 232 -17.61 -5.11 19.13
N LEU A 233 -17.37 -4.50 20.29
CA LEU A 233 -16.09 -4.60 21.01
C LEU A 233 -15.92 -5.93 21.78
N GLY A 234 -16.96 -6.77 21.84
CA GLY A 234 -16.92 -8.04 22.60
C GLY A 234 -17.07 -7.87 24.11
N LEU A 235 -17.49 -6.69 24.58
CA LEU A 235 -17.80 -6.44 25.98
C LEU A 235 -19.16 -7.06 26.36
N SER A 236 -19.32 -7.48 27.62
CA SER A 236 -20.62 -7.90 28.14
C SER A 236 -21.61 -6.73 28.11
N GLN A 237 -22.90 -7.01 27.98
CA GLN A 237 -23.94 -5.96 27.94
C GLN A 237 -23.86 -5.02 29.15
N GLN A 238 -23.56 -5.56 30.33
CA GLN A 238 -23.37 -4.78 31.55
C GLN A 238 -22.18 -3.82 31.45
N LEU A 239 -21.02 -4.29 30.97
CA LEU A 239 -19.83 -3.45 30.79
C LEU A 239 -20.04 -2.41 29.69
N THR A 240 -20.71 -2.77 28.59
CA THR A 240 -21.08 -1.84 27.51
C THR A 240 -21.97 -0.72 28.05
N ALA A 241 -22.97 -1.03 28.87
CA ALA A 241 -23.83 -0.02 29.50
C ALA A 241 -23.06 0.88 30.46
N GLN A 242 -22.15 0.34 31.27
CA GLN A 242 -21.29 1.12 32.18
C GLN A 242 -20.34 2.02 31.40
N LEU A 243 -19.70 1.52 30.34
CA LEU A 243 -18.83 2.29 29.47
C LEU A 243 -19.58 3.44 28.80
N ARG A 244 -20.78 3.17 28.26
CA ARG A 244 -21.66 4.19 27.71
C ARG A 244 -21.98 5.28 28.73
N GLN A 245 -22.35 4.90 29.96
CA GLN A 245 -22.60 5.88 31.03
C GLN A 245 -21.37 6.74 31.35
N LEU A 246 -20.16 6.16 31.36
CA LEU A 246 -18.92 6.90 31.58
C LEU A 246 -18.62 7.88 30.44
N LEU A 247 -18.77 7.44 29.18
CA LEU A 247 -18.54 8.26 27.99
C LEU A 247 -19.48 9.47 27.91
N HIS A 248 -20.71 9.34 28.41
CA HIS A 248 -21.70 10.42 28.40
C HIS A 248 -21.56 11.44 29.56
N LYS A 249 -20.59 11.27 30.48
CA LYS A 249 -20.33 12.28 31.52
C LYS A 249 -19.88 13.61 30.88
N PRO A 250 -20.26 14.77 31.46
CA PRO A 250 -19.96 16.08 30.87
C PRO A 250 -18.47 16.44 30.89
N HIS A 251 -17.71 15.90 31.85
CA HIS A 251 -16.27 16.09 31.96
C HIS A 251 -15.64 14.93 32.73
N GLY A 252 -14.36 14.67 32.47
CA GLY A 252 -13.58 13.64 33.15
C GLY A 252 -12.44 13.14 32.26
N ILE A 253 -11.53 12.37 32.85
CA ILE A 253 -10.47 11.68 32.13
C ILE A 253 -10.84 10.20 32.08
N PHE A 254 -10.88 9.64 30.88
CA PHE A 254 -11.06 8.21 30.63
C PHE A 254 -9.76 7.66 30.04
N LEU A 255 -9.19 6.64 30.67
CA LEU A 255 -7.93 6.04 30.26
C LEU A 255 -8.17 4.60 29.81
N VAL A 256 -7.78 4.30 28.57
CA VAL A 256 -7.74 2.93 28.05
C VAL A 256 -6.28 2.48 28.06
N THR A 257 -5.97 1.45 28.85
CA THR A 257 -4.61 0.94 29.04
C THR A 257 -4.50 -0.52 28.57
N GLY A 258 -3.28 -0.95 28.28
CA GLY A 258 -2.97 -2.28 27.76
C GLY A 258 -1.74 -2.29 26.85
N PRO A 259 -1.14 -3.47 26.61
CA PRO A 259 0.03 -3.61 25.74
C PRO A 259 -0.29 -3.25 24.27
N THR A 260 0.75 -3.13 23.43
CA THR A 260 0.57 -2.92 21.98
C THR A 260 -0.33 -4.01 21.40
N GLY A 261 -1.26 -3.63 20.52
CA GLY A 261 -2.19 -4.56 19.88
C GLY A 261 -3.41 -4.98 20.71
N SER A 262 -3.57 -4.51 21.96
CA SER A 262 -4.69 -4.89 22.83
C SER A 262 -6.04 -4.20 22.51
N GLY A 263 -6.21 -3.61 21.32
CA GLY A 263 -7.46 -2.94 20.92
C GLY A 263 -7.73 -1.57 21.55
N LYS A 264 -6.73 -0.88 22.14
CA LYS A 264 -6.94 0.43 22.79
C LYS A 264 -7.52 1.49 21.84
N SER A 265 -6.90 1.68 20.68
CA SER A 265 -7.36 2.63 19.67
C SER A 265 -8.75 2.25 19.18
N THR A 266 -8.99 0.96 18.93
CA THR A 266 -10.29 0.37 18.58
C THR A 266 -11.38 0.76 19.57
N THR A 267 -11.14 0.57 20.87
CA THR A 267 -12.09 0.96 21.95
C THR A 267 -12.32 2.46 22.00
N LEU A 268 -11.26 3.28 21.92
CA LEU A 268 -11.37 4.73 21.93
C LEU A 268 -12.20 5.24 20.75
N TYR A 269 -11.94 4.76 19.55
CA TYR A 269 -12.66 5.17 18.35
C TYR A 269 -14.12 4.73 18.36
N ALA A 270 -14.45 3.54 18.87
CA ALA A 270 -15.83 3.14 19.06
C ALA A 270 -16.55 4.06 20.05
N GLY A 271 -15.86 4.48 21.13
CA GLY A 271 -16.36 5.49 22.05
C GLY A 271 -16.54 6.86 21.40
N LEU A 272 -15.59 7.31 20.57
CA LEU A 272 -15.72 8.56 19.84
C LEU A 272 -16.91 8.55 18.87
N GLN A 273 -17.15 7.43 18.18
CA GLN A 273 -18.31 7.25 17.29
C GLN A 273 -19.63 7.28 18.05
N GLU A 274 -19.73 6.64 19.22
CA GLU A 274 -20.91 6.72 20.09
C GLU A 274 -21.26 8.17 20.45
N LEU A 275 -20.24 9.00 20.69
CA LEU A 275 -20.42 10.40 21.06
C LEU A 275 -20.59 11.35 19.86
N ASN A 276 -20.33 10.87 18.64
CA ASN A 276 -20.28 11.66 17.42
C ASN A 276 -21.69 12.10 16.98
N ASN A 277 -22.10 13.27 17.45
CA ASN A 277 -23.36 13.90 17.07
C ASN A 277 -23.14 15.41 16.87
N HIS A 278 -24.08 16.05 16.17
CA HIS A 278 -23.97 17.47 15.82
C HIS A 278 -23.98 18.43 17.03
N SER A 279 -24.28 17.96 18.24
CA SER A 279 -24.32 18.81 19.45
C SER A 279 -22.99 18.84 20.22
N ARG A 280 -21.97 18.09 19.77
CA ARG A 280 -20.65 18.01 20.42
C ARG A 280 -19.54 18.35 19.45
N ASN A 281 -18.61 19.19 19.88
CA ASN A 281 -17.35 19.42 19.16
C ASN A 281 -16.29 18.43 19.67
N ILE A 282 -15.96 17.42 18.86
CA ILE A 282 -15.00 16.37 19.21
C ILE A 282 -13.71 16.58 18.43
N LEU A 283 -12.58 16.65 19.15
CA LEU A 283 -11.26 16.90 18.59
C LEU A 283 -10.23 15.90 19.16
N THR A 284 -9.31 15.42 18.33
CA THR A 284 -8.25 14.45 18.73
C THR A 284 -6.84 14.91 18.33
N VAL A 285 -5.83 14.43 19.06
CA VAL A 285 -4.41 14.48 18.64
C VAL A 285 -3.86 13.07 18.59
N GLU A 286 -3.29 12.66 17.47
CA GLU A 286 -2.91 11.27 17.20
C GLU A 286 -1.55 11.16 16.49
N ASP A 287 -0.89 10.00 16.61
CA ASP A 287 0.44 9.76 16.02
C ASP A 287 0.60 8.29 15.53
N PRO A 288 0.27 7.99 14.26
CA PRO A 288 -0.50 8.80 13.31
C PRO A 288 -2.02 8.69 13.54
N ILE A 289 -2.81 9.39 12.74
CA ILE A 289 -4.26 9.12 12.64
C ILE A 289 -4.43 7.74 12.00
N GLU A 290 -5.15 6.84 12.68
CA GLU A 290 -5.34 5.46 12.20
C GLU A 290 -6.40 5.38 11.10
N TYR A 291 -7.54 6.04 11.32
CA TYR A 291 -8.62 6.16 10.34
C TYR A 291 -9.35 7.49 10.52
N MET A 292 -9.90 8.01 9.42
CA MET A 292 -10.69 9.23 9.43
C MET A 292 -12.11 8.90 9.91
N ILE A 293 -12.58 9.61 10.95
CA ILE A 293 -13.96 9.57 11.43
C ILE A 293 -14.65 10.83 10.93
N GLU A 294 -15.66 10.65 10.09
CA GLU A 294 -16.49 11.76 9.62
C GLU A 294 -17.16 12.48 10.80
N GLY A 295 -17.09 13.81 10.82
CA GLY A 295 -17.66 14.63 11.90
C GLY A 295 -16.72 14.91 13.08
N ILE A 296 -15.54 14.28 13.14
CA ILE A 296 -14.55 14.50 14.21
C ILE A 296 -13.30 15.22 13.68
N GLY A 297 -12.87 16.28 14.36
CA GLY A 297 -11.67 17.02 13.99
C GLY A 297 -10.40 16.32 14.47
N GLN A 298 -9.77 15.53 13.62
CA GLN A 298 -8.55 14.77 13.97
C GLN A 298 -7.28 15.51 13.54
N THR A 299 -6.34 15.70 14.47
CA THR A 299 -5.05 16.34 14.21
C THR A 299 -3.91 15.35 14.38
N GLN A 300 -3.04 15.24 13.38
CA GLN A 300 -1.85 14.39 13.48
C GLN A 300 -0.66 15.12 14.08
N VAL A 301 0.11 14.44 14.93
CA VAL A 301 1.44 14.87 15.37
C VAL A 301 2.35 15.02 14.15
N ASN A 302 3.12 16.12 14.13
CA ASN A 302 4.08 16.40 13.07
C ASN A 302 5.36 16.99 13.70
N THR A 303 6.32 16.11 13.95
CA THR A 303 7.60 16.47 14.59
C THR A 303 8.45 17.41 13.74
N ARG A 304 8.33 17.38 12.40
CA ARG A 304 9.09 18.25 11.48
C ARG A 304 8.80 19.73 11.68
N VAL A 305 7.57 20.07 12.10
CA VAL A 305 7.12 21.45 12.35
C VAL A 305 6.92 21.73 13.85
N GLY A 306 7.37 20.82 14.72
CA GLY A 306 7.22 20.93 16.17
C GLY A 306 5.76 20.87 16.65
N MET A 307 4.87 20.19 15.92
CA MET A 307 3.51 19.86 16.35
C MET A 307 3.54 18.58 17.20
N THR A 308 3.82 18.70 18.50
CA THR A 308 3.84 17.59 19.47
C THR A 308 2.47 17.37 20.12
N PHE A 309 2.27 16.23 20.80
CA PHE A 309 1.06 15.98 21.60
C PHE A 309 0.70 17.13 22.54
N ALA A 310 1.68 17.63 23.32
CA ALA A 310 1.46 18.71 24.28
C ALA A 310 1.10 20.04 23.59
N ARG A 311 1.63 20.32 22.39
CA ARG A 311 1.28 21.53 21.63
C ARG A 311 -0.09 21.41 20.97
N GLY A 312 -0.39 20.24 20.39
CA GLY A 312 -1.69 19.93 19.81
C GLY A 312 -2.81 20.01 20.85
N LEU A 313 -2.63 19.40 22.02
CA LEU A 313 -3.62 19.44 23.10
C LEU A 313 -3.89 20.88 23.59
N ARG A 314 -2.84 21.70 23.74
CA ARG A 314 -2.99 23.13 24.06
C ARG A 314 -3.74 23.90 22.98
N ALA A 315 -3.58 23.54 21.71
CA ALA A 315 -4.32 24.14 20.61
C ALA A 315 -5.80 23.73 20.63
N ILE A 316 -6.11 22.45 20.86
CA ILE A 316 -7.47 21.93 20.97
C ILE A 316 -8.25 22.64 22.08
N LEU A 317 -7.65 22.86 23.26
CA LEU A 317 -8.29 23.57 24.37
C LEU A 317 -8.69 25.02 24.05
N ARG A 318 -8.13 25.62 22.99
CA ARG A 318 -8.52 26.95 22.49
C ARG A 318 -9.62 26.88 21.44
N GLN A 319 -9.78 25.74 20.77
CA GLN A 319 -10.82 25.50 19.77
C GLN A 319 -12.16 25.11 20.41
N THR A 320 -12.16 24.64 21.65
CA THR A 320 -13.36 24.28 22.42
C THR A 320 -13.90 25.39 23.31
N ARG A 321 -13.26 26.57 23.38
CA ARG A 321 -13.83 27.72 24.07
C ARG A 321 -14.97 28.32 23.24
N MET A 322 -16.20 27.92 23.55
CA MET A 322 -17.33 28.84 23.40
C MET A 322 -17.10 29.97 24.41
N TRP A 323 -17.24 31.21 23.93
CA TRP A 323 -17.46 32.35 24.83
C TRP A 323 -18.77 32.17 25.58
#